data_AF-A0A379FKM4-F1
#
_entry.id   AF-A0A379FKM4-F1
#
_cell.length_a   1.000
_cell.length_b   1.000
_cell.length_c   1.000
_cell.angle_alpha   90.00
_cell.angle_beta   90.00
_cell.angle_gamma   90.00
#
_symmetry.space_group_name_H-M   'P 1'
#
loop_
_entity.id
_entity.type
_entity.pdbx_description
1 polymer ?
#
loop_
_entity_poly.entity_id
_entity_poly.type
_entity_poly.pdbx_seq_one_letter_code
_entity_poly.pdbx_strand_id
1 'polypeptide(L)'
;MADMIPGLNPEGKWETSDLEISGTGKNNMGMIYRTSASISSKAKQFGDELNTILADKTLEVDNPLVLAKITAMSGNYNMARQLQSNFMKSIKDTDQALIRNV
;
A
#
# COMPACT_ATOMS: atom_id res chain seq x y z
N MET A 1 -12.63 -32.06 -9.03
CA MET A 1 -13.05 -31.47 -7.73
C MET A 1 -11.80 -30.82 -7.15
N ALA A 2 -11.81 -29.52 -6.88
CA ALA A 2 -10.63 -28.83 -6.37
C ALA A 2 -10.35 -29.32 -4.95
N ASP A 3 -9.11 -29.77 -4.69
CA ASP A 3 -8.66 -30.21 -3.37
C ASP A 3 -8.94 -29.10 -2.35
N MET A 4 -9.80 -29.38 -1.38
CA MET A 4 -10.11 -28.45 -0.29
C MET A 4 -8.92 -28.48 0.68
N ILE A 5 -8.15 -27.40 0.74
CA ILE A 5 -7.02 -27.28 1.66
C ILE A 5 -7.58 -27.27 3.09
N PRO A 6 -7.17 -28.22 3.97
CA PRO A 6 -7.64 -28.24 5.35
C PRO A 6 -7.38 -26.90 6.04
N GLY A 7 -8.43 -26.32 6.65
CA GLY A 7 -8.38 -25.01 7.31
C GLY A 7 -8.79 -23.81 6.44
N LEU A 8 -9.22 -24.04 5.19
CA LEU A 8 -9.86 -23.02 4.36
C LEU A 8 -11.34 -23.33 4.13
N ASN A 9 -12.18 -22.29 4.21
CA ASN A 9 -13.59 -22.33 3.87
C ASN A 9 -13.79 -22.44 2.33
N PRO A 10 -15.02 -22.67 1.84
CA PRO A 10 -15.31 -22.79 0.40
C PRO A 10 -15.01 -21.53 -0.44
N GLU A 11 -14.77 -20.38 0.20
CA GLU A 11 -14.37 -19.13 -0.44
C GLU A 11 -12.83 -18.96 -0.49
N GLY A 12 -12.07 -19.94 -0.01
CA GLY A 12 -10.60 -19.92 0.05
C GLY A 12 -10.03 -19.02 1.17
N LYS A 13 -10.83 -18.69 2.19
CA LYS A 13 -10.41 -17.94 3.38
C LYS A 13 -10.15 -18.89 4.53
N TRP A 14 -9.31 -18.49 5.49
CA TRP A 14 -9.13 -19.24 6.73
C TRP A 14 -10.47 -19.48 7.42
N GLU A 15 -10.68 -20.69 7.93
CA GLU A 15 -11.81 -20.97 8.80
C GLU A 15 -11.68 -20.15 10.09
N THR A 16 -12.62 -19.24 10.31
CA THR A 16 -12.64 -18.35 11.46
C THR A 16 -13.37 -19.03 12.61
N SER A 17 -12.77 -18.99 13.81
CA SER A 17 -13.44 -19.39 15.05
C SER A 17 -14.62 -18.45 15.35
N ASP A 18 -15.67 -18.93 16.02
CA ASP A 18 -16.79 -18.10 16.50
C ASP A 18 -16.35 -16.99 17.47
N LEU A 19 -15.12 -17.09 18.01
CA LEU A 19 -14.47 -16.06 18.84
C LEU A 19 -13.79 -14.95 18.01
N GLU A 20 -13.54 -15.20 16.72
CA GLU A 20 -12.91 -14.27 15.79
C GLU A 20 -14.00 -13.56 14.96
N ILE A 21 -14.63 -12.57 15.58
CA ILE A 21 -15.60 -11.72 14.87
C ILE A 21 -14.84 -10.88 13.84
N SER A 22 -14.77 -11.38 12.62
CA SER A 22 -14.23 -10.64 11.49
C SER A 22 -15.14 -9.45 11.18
N GLY A 23 -14.58 -8.24 11.21
CA GLY A 23 -15.34 -7.02 10.90
C GLY A 23 -15.82 -7.01 9.45
N THR A 24 -17.02 -6.49 9.17
CA THR A 24 -17.52 -6.38 7.79
C THR A 24 -16.86 -5.20 7.04
N GLY A 25 -16.49 -5.39 5.78
CA GLY A 25 -15.96 -4.33 4.90
C GLY A 25 -14.51 -3.93 5.19
N LYS A 26 -14.22 -2.62 5.29
CA LYS A 26 -12.86 -2.09 5.54
C LYS A 26 -12.30 -2.48 6.92
N ASN A 27 -13.17 -2.90 7.84
CA ASN A 27 -12.78 -3.40 9.16
C ASN A 27 -12.15 -4.80 9.10
N ASN A 28 -12.34 -5.53 7.99
CA ASN A 28 -11.66 -6.80 7.74
C ASN A 28 -10.23 -6.62 7.22
N MET A 29 -9.82 -5.38 6.93
CA MET A 29 -8.51 -5.11 6.36
C MET A 29 -7.52 -4.88 7.50
N GLY A 30 -6.40 -5.62 7.48
CA GLY A 30 -5.40 -5.58 8.55
C GLY A 30 -4.91 -4.17 8.88
N MET A 31 -4.40 -3.98 10.10
CA MET A 31 -3.97 -2.68 10.62
C MET A 31 -2.97 -1.95 9.71
N ILE A 32 -2.10 -2.70 9.03
CA ILE A 32 -1.17 -2.17 8.02
C ILE A 32 -1.93 -1.51 6.86
N TYR A 33 -2.99 -2.13 6.35
CA TYR A 33 -3.77 -1.57 5.24
C TYR A 33 -4.50 -0.29 5.66
N ARG A 34 -5.12 -0.29 6.85
CA ARG A 34 -5.91 0.85 7.34
C ARG A 34 -5.07 2.09 7.59
N THR A 35 -3.86 1.90 8.10
CA THR A 35 -2.95 2.99 8.46
C THR A 35 -2.08 3.45 7.29
N SER A 36 -1.74 2.56 6.34
CA SER A 36 -0.96 2.92 5.14
C SER A 36 -1.82 3.42 3.96
N ALA A 37 -3.16 3.34 4.04
CA ALA A 37 -4.07 3.75 2.97
C ALA A 37 -3.91 5.22 2.56
N SER A 38 -3.76 6.14 3.52
CA SER A 38 -3.60 7.58 3.25
C SER A 38 -2.29 7.89 2.54
N ILE A 39 -1.19 7.24 2.95
CA ILE A 39 0.14 7.37 2.33
C ILE A 39 0.13 6.74 0.93
N SER A 40 -0.52 5.60 0.78
CA SER A 40 -0.68 4.91 -0.52
C SER A 40 -1.47 5.77 -1.51
N SER A 41 -2.52 6.47 -1.04
CA SER A 41 -3.29 7.40 -1.87
C SER A 41 -2.42 8.56 -2.38
N LYS A 42 -1.54 9.11 -1.52
CA LYS A 42 -0.61 10.18 -1.92
C LYS A 42 0.46 9.69 -2.89
N ALA A 43 1.03 8.51 -2.64
CA ALA A 43 1.99 7.89 -3.55
C ALA A 43 1.36 7.62 -4.93
N LYS A 44 0.10 7.16 -4.96
CA LYS A 44 -0.66 7.00 -6.20
C LYS A 44 -0.84 8.33 -6.93
N GLN A 45 -1.26 9.38 -6.23
CA GLN A 45 -1.41 10.70 -6.84
C GLN A 45 -0.12 11.19 -7.51
N PHE A 46 1.03 11.10 -6.82
CA PHE A 46 2.31 11.51 -7.40
C PHE A 46 2.73 10.63 -8.59
N GLY A 47 2.44 9.33 -8.54
CA GLY A 47 2.69 8.41 -9.66
C GLY A 47 1.80 8.67 -10.87
N ASP A 48 0.51 8.94 -10.65
CA ASP A 48 -0.47 9.24 -11.70
C ASP A 48 -0.15 10.59 -12.37
N GLU A 49 0.24 11.61 -11.59
CA GLU A 49 0.68 12.91 -12.12
C GLU A 49 2.01 12.77 -12.91
N LEU A 50 2.97 11.97 -12.41
CA LEU A 50 4.22 11.70 -13.12
C LEU A 50 3.94 10.95 -14.45
N ASN A 51 3.08 9.94 -14.42
CA ASN A 51 2.70 9.18 -15.61
C ASN A 51 1.95 10.05 -16.62
N THR A 52 1.10 10.96 -16.16
CA THR A 52 0.39 11.93 -17.03
C THR A 52 1.38 12.84 -17.75
N ILE A 53 2.42 13.33 -17.05
CA ILE A 53 3.48 14.15 -17.65
C ILE A 53 4.29 13.32 -18.65
N LEU A 54 4.69 12.10 -18.29
CA LEU A 54 5.51 11.23 -19.15
C LEU A 54 4.76 10.66 -20.36
N ALA A 55 3.43 10.52 -20.28
CA ALA A 55 2.59 10.03 -21.36
C ALA A 55 2.20 11.13 -22.38
N ASP A 56 2.52 12.40 -22.10
CA ASP A 56 2.25 13.51 -23.00
C ASP A 56 3.16 13.40 -24.25
N LYS A 57 2.55 13.28 -25.42
CA LYS A 57 3.26 13.20 -26.71
C LYS A 57 3.86 14.53 -27.14
N THR A 58 3.47 15.63 -26.49
CA THR A 58 3.99 16.98 -26.72
C THR A 58 5.02 17.39 -25.69
N LEU A 59 5.48 16.45 -24.86
CA LEU A 59 6.43 16.70 -23.79
C LEU A 59 7.76 17.20 -24.37
N GLU A 60 8.07 18.47 -24.12
CA GLU A 60 9.39 19.04 -24.38
C GLU A 60 10.34 18.61 -23.27
N VAL A 61 10.96 17.44 -23.42
CA VAL A 61 11.98 16.94 -22.48
C VAL A 61 13.22 17.86 -22.45
N ASP A 62 13.39 18.69 -23.48
CA ASP A 62 14.45 19.70 -23.58
C ASP A 62 14.11 20.98 -22.79
N ASN A 63 12.88 21.12 -22.28
CA ASN A 63 12.46 22.26 -21.48
C ASN A 63 12.87 22.07 -20.01
N PRO A 64 13.73 22.93 -19.44
CA PRO A 64 14.25 22.79 -18.08
C PRO A 64 13.15 22.86 -17.00
N LEU A 65 12.02 23.52 -17.27
CA LEU A 65 10.88 23.56 -16.34
C LEU A 65 10.16 22.21 -16.27
N VAL A 66 10.05 21.52 -17.40
CA VAL A 66 9.43 20.19 -17.48
C VAL A 66 10.32 19.16 -16.78
N LEU A 67 11.64 19.22 -16.99
CA LEU A 67 12.62 18.38 -16.29
C LEU A 67 12.62 18.62 -14.78
N ALA A 68 12.56 19.88 -14.34
CA ALA A 68 12.47 20.22 -12.93
C ALA A 68 11.18 19.64 -12.30
N LYS A 69 10.06 19.71 -13.00
CA LYS A 69 8.78 19.15 -12.56
C LYS A 69 8.82 17.62 -12.47
N ILE A 70 9.35 16.93 -13.47
CA ILE A 70 9.53 15.47 -13.47
C ILE A 70 10.43 15.05 -12.30
N THR A 71 11.54 15.77 -12.08
CA THR A 71 12.49 15.47 -11.01
C THR A 71 11.87 15.67 -9.63
N ALA A 72 11.14 16.77 -9.41
CA ALA A 72 10.43 17.02 -8.16
C ALA A 72 9.35 15.96 -7.90
N MET A 73 8.58 15.59 -8.93
CA MET A 73 7.51 14.59 -8.83
C MET A 73 8.05 13.18 -8.58
N SER A 74 9.15 12.80 -9.26
CA SER A 74 9.86 11.54 -9.02
C SER A 74 10.44 11.48 -7.61
N GLY A 75 11.04 12.58 -7.13
CA GLY A 75 11.52 12.71 -5.75
C GLY A 75 10.40 12.53 -4.72
N ASN A 76 9.27 13.20 -4.92
CA ASN A 76 8.09 13.09 -4.05
C ASN A 76 7.49 11.69 -4.05
N TYR A 77 7.40 11.05 -5.21
CA TYR A 77 6.93 9.66 -5.33
C TYR A 77 7.84 8.68 -4.58
N ASN A 78 9.16 8.80 -4.76
CA ASN A 78 10.14 7.94 -4.09
C ASN A 78 10.12 8.14 -2.57
N MET A 79 10.03 9.38 -2.10
CA MET A 79 9.88 9.67 -0.67
C MET A 79 8.57 9.10 -0.11
N ALA A 80 7.45 9.22 -0.83
CA ALA A 80 6.18 8.66 -0.39
C ALA A 80 6.21 7.12 -0.29
N ARG A 81 6.88 6.44 -1.23
CA ARG A 81 7.10 4.97 -1.18
C ARG A 81 8.03 4.55 -0.04
N GLN A 82 9.09 5.31 0.19
CA GLN A 82 10.01 5.05 1.31
C GLN A 82 9.30 5.22 2.65
N LEU A 83 8.51 6.28 2.82
CA LEU A 83 7.68 6.51 4.01
C LEU A 83 6.66 5.38 4.21
N GLN A 84 5.99 4.94 3.14
CA GLN A 84 5.06 3.80 3.20
C GLN A 84 5.75 2.54 3.73
N SER A 85 6.94 2.23 3.21
CA SER A 85 7.72 1.06 3.64
C SER A 85 8.18 1.18 5.10
N ASN A 86 8.71 2.33 5.50
CA ASN A 86 9.17 2.57 6.88
C ASN A 86 8.02 2.48 7.88
N PHE A 87 6.86 3.01 7.52
CA PHE A 87 5.67 2.96 8.35
C PHE A 87 5.12 1.52 8.49
N MET A 88 5.11 0.75 7.40
CA MET A 88 4.75 -0.67 7.44
C MET A 88 5.72 -1.48 8.31
N LYS A 89 7.01 -1.20 8.21
CA LYS A 89 8.03 -1.82 9.07
C LYS A 89 7.79 -1.47 10.54
N SER A 90 7.53 -0.21 10.86
CA SER A 90 7.24 0.22 12.24
C SER A 90 6.06 -0.54 12.85
N ILE A 91 4.97 -0.72 12.09
CA ILE A 91 3.80 -1.48 12.56
C ILE A 91 4.17 -2.93 12.81
N LYS A 92 4.92 -3.55 11.88
CA LYS A 92 5.39 -4.93 12.04
C LYS A 92 6.28 -5.09 13.26
N ASP A 93 7.19 -4.15 13.50
CA ASP A 93 8.11 -4.19 14.64
C ASP A 93 7.34 -4.02 15.97
N THR A 94 6.32 -3.14 16.01
CA THR A 94 5.41 -2.99 17.16
C THR A 94 4.58 -4.26 17.41
N ASP A 95 4.06 -4.88 16.35
CA ASP A 95 3.29 -6.13 16.45
C ASP A 95 4.15 -7.28 16.97
N GLN A 96 5.39 -7.41 16.47
CA GLN A 96 6.35 -8.38 16.99
C GLN A 96 6.67 -8.16 18.48
N ALA A 97 6.78 -6.90 18.92
CA ALA A 97 7.02 -6.58 20.32
C ALA A 97 5.80 -6.92 21.20
N LEU A 98 4.58 -6.73 20.70
CA LEU A 98 3.36 -7.11 21.40
C LEU A 98 3.24 -8.62 21.56
N ILE A 99 3.38 -9.38 20.47
CA ILE A 99 3.26 -10.85 20.48
C ILE A 99 4.34 -11.52 21.34
N ARG A 100 5.55 -10.95 21.43
CA ARG A 100 6.64 -11.48 22.27
C ARG A 100 6.42 -11.27 23.77
N ASN A 101 5.54 -10.36 24.16
CA ASN A 101 5.22 -10.07 25.56
C ASN A 101 3.84 -10.60 25.99
N VAL A 102 3.18 -11.39 25.13
CA VAL A 102 2.05 -12.25 25.45
C VAL A 102 2.58 -13.63 25.83
#